data_AF-A0A497Q8U0-F1
#
_entry.id   AF-A0A497Q8U0-F1
#
_cell.length_a   1.000
_cell.length_b   1.000
_cell.length_c   1.000
_cell.angle_alpha   90.00
_cell.angle_beta   90.00
_cell.angle_gamma   90.00
#
_symmetry.space_group_name_H-M   'P 1'
#
loop_
_entity.id
_entity.type
_entity.pdbx_description
1 polymer ?
#
loop_
_entity_poly.entity_id
_entity_poly.type
_entity_poly.pdbx_seq_one_letter_code
_entity_poly.pdbx_strand_id
1 'polypeptide(L)'
;MSRKQSTVRELRLEPKLASVEFARVAVTDLWTEDSGPIEKMIEKAASGARANGAGCLVLGCMSMAFRLVGRDLSRVPLPVINPLSTAIKTAETFVDLKIGHSRVTYPAADFEKLNQTVFGRIQSK
;
A
#
# COMPACT_ATOMS: atom_id res chain seq x y z
N MET A 1 -17.51 0.73 -5.92
CA MET A 1 -16.08 1.03 -6.13
C MET A 1 -15.34 0.70 -4.84
N SER A 2 -14.26 -0.08 -4.90
CA SER A 2 -13.50 -0.46 -3.71
C SER A 2 -12.65 0.71 -3.20
N ARG A 3 -12.31 0.74 -1.90
CA ARG A 3 -11.45 1.79 -1.31
C ARG A 3 -10.11 1.93 -2.06
N LYS A 4 -9.57 0.81 -2.58
CA LYS A 4 -8.34 0.81 -3.37
C LYS A 4 -8.49 1.50 -4.71
N GLN A 5 -9.61 1.30 -5.39
CA GLN A 5 -9.92 2.02 -6.63
C GLN A 5 -10.05 3.53 -6.36
N SER A 6 -10.65 3.93 -5.23
CA SER A 6 -10.75 5.36 -4.86
C SER A 6 -9.39 6.02 -4.69
N THR A 7 -8.46 5.38 -3.97
CA THR A 7 -7.10 5.90 -3.79
C THR A 7 -6.34 6.02 -5.11
N VAL A 8 -6.42 5.01 -5.98
CA VAL A 8 -5.80 5.08 -7.31
C VAL A 8 -6.34 6.28 -8.10
N ARG A 9 -7.63 6.56 -7.96
CA ARG A 9 -8.29 7.70 -8.60
C ARG A 9 -7.87 9.05 -8.05
N GLU A 10 -7.78 9.17 -6.75
CA GLU A 10 -7.25 10.38 -6.09
C GLU A 10 -5.82 10.69 -6.56
N LEU A 11 -5.01 9.65 -6.79
CA LEU A 11 -3.65 9.75 -7.30
C LEU A 11 -3.54 9.88 -8.83
N ARG A 12 -4.66 9.88 -9.56
CA ARG A 12 -4.72 9.95 -11.03
C ARG A 12 -3.98 8.81 -11.75
N LEU A 13 -3.98 7.62 -11.16
CA LEU A 13 -3.31 6.43 -11.67
C LEU A 13 -4.25 5.41 -12.32
N GLU A 14 -5.55 5.72 -12.47
CA GLU A 14 -6.55 4.80 -13.04
C GLU A 14 -6.18 4.25 -14.42
N PRO A 15 -5.61 5.03 -15.36
CA PRO A 15 -5.23 4.50 -16.66
C PRO A 15 -4.15 3.41 -16.59
N LYS A 16 -3.44 3.31 -15.47
CA LYS A 16 -2.40 2.29 -15.21
C LYS A 16 -2.89 1.12 -14.35
N LEU A 17 -4.14 1.14 -13.90
CA LEU A 17 -4.72 0.08 -13.07
C LEU A 17 -5.48 -0.92 -13.94
N ALA A 18 -4.90 -2.10 -14.14
CA ALA A 18 -5.54 -3.19 -14.89
C ALA A 18 -6.72 -3.82 -14.13
N SER A 19 -6.50 -4.22 -12.87
CA SER A 19 -7.55 -4.79 -12.01
C SER A 19 -7.21 -4.63 -10.52
N VAL A 20 -8.19 -4.93 -9.66
CA VAL A 20 -7.99 -5.07 -8.21
C VAL A 20 -8.47 -6.45 -7.80
N GLU A 21 -7.51 -7.31 -7.43
CA GLU A 21 -7.79 -8.68 -7.02
C GLU A 21 -7.84 -8.79 -5.49
N PHE A 22 -8.79 -9.58 -4.99
CA PHE A 22 -8.96 -9.80 -3.55
C PHE A 22 -8.44 -11.18 -3.16
N ALA A 23 -7.37 -11.21 -2.37
CA ALA A 23 -7.02 -12.39 -1.58
C ALA A 23 -8.09 -12.54 -0.50
N ARG A 24 -9.02 -13.47 -0.68
CA ARG A 24 -10.18 -13.68 0.20
C ARG A 24 -9.77 -14.29 1.55
N VAL A 25 -8.95 -13.57 2.32
CA VAL A 25 -8.40 -13.96 3.63
C VAL A 25 -8.69 -12.85 4.63
N ALA A 26 -9.04 -13.20 5.87
CA ALA A 26 -9.15 -12.19 6.92
C ALA A 26 -7.76 -11.68 7.31
N VAL A 27 -7.65 -10.39 7.65
CA VAL A 27 -6.37 -9.79 8.03
C VAL A 27 -5.76 -10.46 9.27
N THR A 28 -6.61 -10.96 10.17
CA THR A 28 -6.22 -11.72 11.36
C THR A 28 -5.49 -13.01 11.01
N ASP A 29 -5.89 -13.69 9.94
CA ASP A 29 -5.34 -14.98 9.54
C ASP A 29 -3.96 -14.83 8.89
N LEU A 30 -3.57 -13.61 8.52
CA LEU A 30 -2.25 -13.29 7.96
C LEU A 30 -1.12 -13.40 8.99
N TRP A 31 -1.46 -13.45 10.28
CA TRP A 31 -0.51 -13.58 11.38
C TRP A 31 -0.29 -15.03 11.83
N THR A 32 -0.84 -16.00 11.08
CA THR A 32 -0.55 -17.41 11.30
C THR A 32 0.85 -17.77 10.77
N GLU A 33 1.47 -18.79 11.37
CA GLU A 33 2.80 -19.28 10.98
C GLU A 33 2.81 -19.81 9.54
N ASP A 34 1.69 -20.34 9.06
CA ASP A 34 1.56 -20.86 7.69
C ASP A 34 1.25 -19.73 6.68
N SER A 35 2.26 -19.35 5.88
CA SER A 35 2.07 -18.41 4.74
C SER A 35 1.57 -19.07 3.46
N GLY A 36 1.52 -20.40 3.40
CA GLY A 36 1.15 -21.15 2.20
C GLY A 36 -0.19 -20.74 1.59
N PRO A 37 -1.27 -20.55 2.38
CA PRO A 37 -2.55 -20.08 1.87
C PRO A 37 -2.47 -18.72 1.19
N ILE A 38 -1.72 -17.78 1.78
CA ILE A 38 -1.60 -16.40 1.27
C ILE A 38 -0.84 -16.39 -0.06
N GLU A 39 0.27 -17.13 -0.13
CA GLU A 39 1.08 -17.21 -1.33
C GLU A 39 0.30 -17.84 -2.49
N LYS A 40 -0.44 -18.94 -2.24
CA LYS A 40 -1.34 -19.56 -3.23
C LYS A 40 -2.42 -18.59 -3.72
N MET A 41 -2.97 -17.76 -2.83
CA MET A 41 -3.95 -16.75 -3.22
C MET A 41 -3.32 -15.64 -4.06
N ILE A 42 -2.08 -15.24 -3.75
CA ILE A 42 -1.33 -14.28 -4.57
C ILE A 42 -1.07 -14.85 -5.96
N GLU A 43 -0.67 -16.11 -6.08
CA GLU A 43 -0.48 -16.77 -7.39
C GLU A 43 -1.78 -16.81 -8.21
N LYS A 44 -2.90 -17.13 -7.56
CA LYS A 44 -4.22 -17.12 -8.22
C LYS A 44 -4.62 -15.71 -8.67
N ALA A 45 -4.46 -14.73 -7.79
CA ALA A 45 -4.71 -13.33 -8.10
C ALA A 45 -3.80 -12.84 -9.24
N ALA A 46 -2.52 -13.21 -9.22
CA ALA A 46 -1.55 -12.89 -10.24
C ALA A 46 -1.96 -13.41 -11.62
N SER A 47 -2.44 -14.65 -11.67
CA SER A 47 -2.88 -15.27 -12.92
C SER A 47 -4.09 -14.55 -13.51
N GLY A 48 -5.07 -14.18 -12.68
CA GLY A 48 -6.22 -13.38 -13.09
C GLY A 48 -5.83 -11.97 -13.55
N ALA A 49 -5.00 -11.28 -12.77
CA ALA A 49 -4.50 -9.95 -13.11
C ALA A 49 -3.70 -9.95 -14.42
N ARG A 50 -2.86 -10.97 -14.65
CA ARG A 50 -2.10 -11.12 -15.89
C ARG A 50 -3.03 -11.26 -17.11
N ALA A 51 -4.09 -12.06 -16.99
CA ALA A 51 -5.09 -12.18 -18.05
C ALA A 51 -5.82 -10.86 -18.34
N ASN A 52 -5.96 -9.99 -17.32
CA ASN A 52 -6.50 -8.64 -17.44
C ASN A 52 -5.47 -7.60 -17.92
N GLY A 53 -4.27 -8.01 -18.34
CA GLY A 53 -3.22 -7.13 -18.87
C GLY A 53 -2.32 -6.49 -17.80
N ALA A 54 -2.31 -6.97 -16.56
CA ALA A 54 -1.41 -6.47 -15.54
C ALA A 54 0.05 -6.88 -15.82
N GLY A 55 0.96 -5.91 -15.76
CA GLY A 55 2.41 -6.15 -15.86
C GLY A 55 3.12 -6.33 -14.51
N CYS A 56 2.46 -6.00 -13.40
CA CYS A 56 2.97 -6.19 -12.04
C CYS A 56 1.81 -6.24 -11.03
N LEU A 57 2.13 -6.62 -9.80
CA LEU A 57 1.19 -6.65 -8.67
C LEU A 57 1.69 -5.76 -7.56
N VAL A 58 0.81 -4.98 -6.95
CA VAL A 58 1.09 -4.24 -5.72
C VAL A 58 0.31 -4.87 -4.57
N LEU A 59 0.99 -5.22 -3.47
CA LEU A 59 0.30 -5.80 -2.32
C LEU A 59 -0.67 -4.79 -1.70
N GLY A 60 -1.94 -5.19 -1.56
CA GLY A 60 -3.03 -4.30 -1.15
C GLY A 60 -3.16 -4.07 0.35
N CYS A 61 -2.48 -4.81 1.22
CA CYS A 61 -2.64 -4.70 2.67
C CYS A 61 -1.28 -4.60 3.38
N MET A 62 -1.23 -3.77 4.44
CA MET A 62 -0.01 -3.59 5.24
C MET A 62 0.43 -4.92 5.89
N SER A 63 -0.52 -5.72 6.39
CA SER A 63 -0.21 -7.03 6.97
C SER A 63 0.42 -7.99 5.96
N MET A 64 -0.01 -7.97 4.69
CA MET A 64 0.63 -8.75 3.63
C MET A 64 2.04 -8.23 3.34
N ALA A 65 2.24 -6.92 3.33
CA ALA A 65 3.53 -6.29 3.09
C ALA A 65 4.56 -6.72 4.14
N PHE A 66 4.19 -6.73 5.43
CA PHE A 66 5.03 -7.25 6.49
C PHE A 66 5.27 -8.76 6.39
N ARG A 67 4.20 -9.55 6.18
CA ARG A 67 4.31 -11.02 6.19
C ARG A 67 5.16 -11.57 5.05
N LEU A 68 5.18 -10.87 3.92
CA LEU A 68 5.84 -11.30 2.68
C LEU A 68 7.15 -10.55 2.41
N VAL A 69 7.61 -9.72 3.35
CA VAL A 69 8.91 -9.07 3.21
C VAL A 69 10.02 -10.11 3.18
N GLY A 70 10.93 -10.03 2.20
CA GLY A 70 12.03 -10.97 2.03
C GLY A 70 11.64 -12.41 1.68
N ARG A 71 10.35 -12.70 1.44
CA ARG A 71 9.91 -14.03 0.97
C ARG A 71 10.22 -14.18 -0.52
N ASP A 72 10.58 -15.40 -0.90
CA ASP A 72 10.70 -15.74 -2.32
C ASP A 72 9.31 -15.88 -2.94
N LEU A 73 9.00 -14.98 -3.88
CA LEU A 73 7.77 -14.97 -4.67
C LEU A 73 8.06 -15.27 -6.14
N SER A 74 9.21 -15.88 -6.47
CA SER A 74 9.63 -16.25 -7.83
C SER A 74 8.59 -17.09 -8.59
N ARG A 75 7.80 -17.89 -7.87
CA ARG A 75 6.71 -18.70 -8.44
C ARG A 75 5.46 -17.91 -8.85
N VAL A 76 5.35 -16.65 -8.42
CA VAL A 76 4.26 -15.76 -8.84
C VAL A 76 4.54 -15.28 -10.28
N PRO A 77 3.60 -15.42 -11.23
CA PRO A 77 3.84 -15.16 -12.65
C PRO A 77 4.01 -13.67 -13.00
N LEU A 78 3.94 -12.76 -12.03
CA LEU A 78 4.11 -11.33 -12.20
C LEU A 78 5.03 -10.77 -11.10
N PRO A 79 5.84 -9.74 -11.40
CA PRO A 79 6.60 -9.02 -10.38
C PRO A 79 5.69 -8.51 -9.25
N VAL A 80 6.04 -8.84 -8.01
CA VAL A 80 5.30 -8.40 -6.82
C VAL A 80 6.03 -7.23 -6.16
N ILE A 81 5.39 -6.06 -6.17
CA ILE A 81 5.84 -4.84 -5.53
C ILE A 81 5.36 -4.84 -4.07
N ASN A 82 6.30 -4.93 -3.15
CA ASN A 82 6.03 -4.77 -1.73
C ASN A 82 5.99 -3.28 -1.36
N PRO A 83 4.84 -2.73 -0.93
CA PRO A 83 4.72 -1.31 -0.63
C PRO A 83 5.55 -0.87 0.58
N LEU A 84 5.86 -1.77 1.53
CA LEU A 84 6.69 -1.45 2.70
C LEU A 84 8.12 -1.11 2.26
N SER A 85 8.78 -2.03 1.56
CA SER A 85 10.15 -1.84 1.08
C SER A 85 10.24 -0.67 0.10
N THR A 86 9.25 -0.55 -0.80
CA THR A 86 9.20 0.54 -1.78
C THR A 86 9.05 1.89 -1.11
N ALA A 87 8.20 2.02 -0.09
CA ALA A 87 8.01 3.28 0.63
C ALA A 87 9.29 3.72 1.36
N ILE A 88 9.98 2.78 2.02
CA ILE A 88 11.25 3.07 2.70
C ILE A 88 12.30 3.55 1.70
N LYS A 89 12.51 2.83 0.59
CA LYS A 89 13.48 3.23 -0.44
C LYS A 89 13.12 4.54 -1.13
N THR A 90 11.83 4.83 -1.30
CA THR A 90 11.37 6.13 -1.81
C THR A 90 11.70 7.25 -0.83
N ALA A 91 11.50 7.04 0.48
CA ALA A 91 11.83 8.02 1.51
C ALA A 91 13.35 8.27 1.60
N GLU A 92 14.17 7.22 1.59
CA GLU A 92 15.64 7.32 1.52
C GLU A 92 16.07 8.16 0.31
N THR A 93 15.53 7.86 -0.87
CA THR A 93 15.81 8.60 -2.10
C THR A 93 15.49 10.09 -1.95
N PHE A 94 14.35 10.43 -1.32
CA PHE A 94 13.97 11.82 -1.10
C PHE A 94 14.92 12.54 -0.14
N VAL A 95 15.38 11.86 0.91
CA VAL A 95 16.36 12.39 1.87
C VAL A 95 17.69 12.64 1.17
N ASP A 96 18.20 11.67 0.40
CA ASP A 96 19.47 11.78 -0.32
C ASP A 96 19.47 12.92 -1.34
N LEU A 97 18.34 13.10 -2.04
CA LEU A 97 18.14 14.18 -3.01
C LEU A 97 17.78 15.52 -2.35
N LYS A 98 17.60 15.57 -1.03
CA LYS A 98 17.14 16.74 -0.28
C LYS A 98 15.81 17.30 -0.82
N ILE A 99 14.92 16.41 -1.25
CA ILE A 99 13.59 16.74 -1.76
C ILE A 99 12.58 16.56 -0.63
N GLY A 100 11.76 17.59 -0.41
CA GLY A 100 10.66 17.55 0.55
C GLY A 100 9.32 17.89 -0.10
N HIS A 101 8.25 17.72 0.67
CA HIS A 101 6.93 18.18 0.25
C HIS A 101 6.89 19.71 0.09
N SER A 102 6.38 20.18 -1.04
CA SER A 102 6.14 21.62 -1.29
C SER A 102 5.18 22.19 -0.24
N ARG A 103 5.55 23.32 0.37
CA ARG A 103 4.68 24.06 1.31
C ARG A 103 3.57 24.86 0.62
N VAL A 104 3.69 25.07 -0.69
CA VAL A 104 2.63 25.70 -1.49
C VAL A 104 1.51 24.69 -1.76
N THR A 105 1.87 23.45 -2.11
CA THR A 105 0.90 22.37 -2.39
C THR A 105 0.40 21.71 -1.10
N TYR A 106 1.28 21.55 -0.11
CA TYR A 106 1.01 20.94 1.18
C TYR A 106 1.40 21.92 2.31
N PRO A 107 0.56 22.94 2.59
CA PRO A 107 0.83 23.90 3.64
C PRO A 107 0.90 23.25 5.02
N ALA A 108 1.60 23.92 5.95
CA ALA A 108 1.65 23.47 7.34
C ALA A 108 0.24 23.46 7.94
N ALA A 109 0.02 22.56 8.91
CA ALA A 109 -1.23 22.52 9.63
C ALA A 109 -1.42 23.81 10.46
N ASP A 110 -2.67 24.28 10.53
CA ASP A 110 -3.06 25.39 11.39
C ASP A 110 -3.33 24.87 12.80
N PHE A 111 -2.35 25.06 13.69
CA PHE A 111 -2.42 24.56 15.06
C PHE A 111 -3.44 25.32 15.93
N GLU A 112 -3.69 26.61 15.66
CA GLU A 112 -4.71 27.37 16.39
C GLU A 112 -6.10 26.80 16.10
N LYS A 113 -6.38 26.50 14.83
CA LYS A 113 -7.63 25.86 14.42
C LYS A 113 -7.76 24.45 14.99
N LEU A 114 -6.68 23.66 15.00
CA LEU A 114 -6.71 22.31 15.54
C LEU A 114 -7.01 22.30 17.06
N ASN A 115 -6.48 23.26 17.81
CA ASN A 115 -6.71 23.38 19.25
C ASN A 115 -8.18 23.66 19.60
N GLN A 116 -8.96 24.24 18.68
CA GLN A 116 -10.40 24.45 18.88
C GLN A 116 -11.25 23.18 18.67
N THR A 117 -10.64 22.09 18.17
CA THR A 117 -11.32 20.82 17.92
C THR A 117 -11.12 19.82 19.09
N VAL A 118 -11.38 18.53 18.83
CA VAL A 118 -11.14 17.44 19.79
C VAL A 118 -9.66 17.34 20.22
N PHE A 119 -8.71 17.87 19.44
CA PHE A 119 -7.28 17.83 19.77
C PHE A 119 -6.87 18.75 20.92
N GLY A 120 -7.56 19.89 21.12
CA GLY A 120 -7.28 20.77 22.28
C GLY A 120 -7.68 20.14 23.62
N ARG A 121 -8.63 19.21 23.62
CA ARG A 121 -9.09 18.49 24.83
C ARG A 121 -8.13 17.39 25.29
N ILE A 122 -7.20 16.97 24.43
CA ILE A 122 -6.26 15.87 24.71
C ILE A 122 -4.95 16.40 25.32
N GLN A 123 -4.58 17.66 25.04
CA GLN A 123 -3.37 18.30 25.58
C GLN A 123 -3.52 18.82 27.03
N SER A 124 -4.71 18.74 27.63
CA SER A 124 -5.00 19.23 28.99
C SER A 124 -4.93 18.14 30.08
N LYS A 125 -4.18 17.05 29.85
CA LYS A 125 -3.86 16.02 30.83
C LYS A 125 -2.36 15.77 30.82
#